data_AF-A0A1G4KEZ8-F1
#
_entry.id   AF-A0A1G4KEZ8-F1
#
_cell.length_a   1.000
_cell.length_b   1.000
_cell.length_c   1.000
_cell.angle_alpha   90.00
_cell.angle_beta   90.00
_cell.angle_gamma   90.00
#
_symmetry.space_group_name_H-M   'P 1'
#
loop_
_entity.id
_entity.type
_entity.pdbx_description
1 polymer ?
#
loop_
_entity_poly.entity_id
_entity_poly.type
_entity_poly.pdbx_seq_one_letter_code
_entity_poly.pdbx_strand_id
1 'polypeptide(L)'
;MDIEKYAEKFEALKRRGVRVSVDNRKKLIKEEREVEETGKPRVYSMKEEDIESNDAVDANHVKKDLLNYSLRDYDKWNSRGVEKETTTRSKNMKSDLQDLAKSTYDKDVKKLVTTAPGVSKPTLNSRGKIVANDDWRLIDKLASSLKRTARERHEELGKKWKAQHESSEVANYVNNKNKQFNAKLARQLRKTDD
;
A
#
# COMPACT_ATOMS: atom_id res chain seq x y z
N MET A 1 17.84 38.72 8.81
CA MET A 1 17.00 37.75 8.08
C MET A 1 15.56 38.11 8.38
N ASP A 2 14.88 38.80 7.46
CA ASP A 2 13.57 39.40 7.73
C ASP A 2 12.45 38.38 7.53
N ILE A 3 11.98 37.83 8.64
CA ILE A 3 10.90 36.82 8.70
C ILE A 3 9.61 37.37 8.08
N GLU A 4 9.35 38.67 8.21
CA GLU A 4 8.18 39.35 7.66
C GLU A 4 8.16 39.30 6.12
N LYS A 5 9.31 39.50 5.47
CA LYS A 5 9.43 39.42 4.00
C LYS A 5 9.14 38.02 3.47
N TYR A 6 9.40 36.98 4.27
CA TYR A 6 9.08 35.60 3.89
C TYR A 6 7.59 35.28 4.07
N ALA A 7 6.96 35.81 5.12
CA ALA A 7 5.52 35.68 5.33
C ALA A 7 4.72 36.35 4.19
N GLU A 8 5.13 37.54 3.75
CA GLU A 8 4.51 38.22 2.61
C GLU A 8 4.65 37.45 1.30
N LYS A 9 5.84 36.90 1.02
CA LYS A 9 6.07 36.05 -0.17
C LYS A 9 5.21 34.79 -0.15
N PHE A 10 5.04 34.18 1.02
CA PHE A 10 4.21 32.99 1.18
C PHE A 10 2.73 33.29 0.92
N GLU A 11 2.22 34.40 1.45
CA GLU A 11 0.84 34.83 1.18
C GLU A 11 0.63 35.22 -0.29
N ALA A 12 1.62 35.86 -0.93
CA ALA A 12 1.58 36.12 -2.37
C ALA A 12 1.55 34.83 -3.20
N LEU A 13 2.32 33.80 -2.80
CA LEU A 13 2.32 32.48 -3.43
C LEU A 13 0.98 31.76 -3.27
N LYS A 14 0.37 31.80 -2.08
CA LYS A 14 -0.99 31.27 -1.87
C LYS A 14 -2.01 31.93 -2.78
N ARG A 15 -2.02 33.26 -2.85
CA ARG A 15 -2.91 34.02 -3.74
C ARG A 15 -2.69 33.66 -5.20
N ARG A 16 -1.44 33.47 -5.62
CA ARG A 16 -1.10 33.01 -6.97
C ARG A 16 -1.59 31.59 -7.23
N GLY A 17 -1.43 30.67 -6.28
CA GLY A 17 -1.94 29.29 -6.38
C GLY A 17 -3.46 29.26 -6.57
N VAL A 18 -4.21 30.05 -5.80
CA VAL A 18 -5.66 30.19 -5.94
C VAL A 18 -6.03 30.77 -7.31
N ARG A 19 -5.33 31.82 -7.79
CA ARG A 19 -5.58 32.38 -9.13
C ARG A 19 -5.37 31.35 -10.24
N VAL A 20 -4.26 30.61 -10.20
CA VAL A 20 -3.97 29.57 -11.20
C VAL A 20 -5.04 28.47 -11.19
N SER A 21 -5.51 28.06 -10.00
CA SER A 21 -6.60 27.09 -9.88
C SER A 21 -7.91 27.62 -10.51
N VAL A 22 -8.26 28.88 -10.26
CA VAL A 22 -9.44 29.53 -10.84
C VAL A 22 -9.30 29.66 -12.37
N ASP A 23 -8.12 30.06 -12.87
CA ASP A 23 -7.87 30.20 -14.30
C ASP A 23 -7.91 28.85 -15.04
N ASN A 24 -7.37 27.79 -14.42
CA ASN A 24 -7.48 26.44 -14.96
C ASN A 24 -8.94 25.98 -15.01
N ARG A 25 -9.72 26.26 -13.96
CA ARG A 25 -11.16 25.94 -13.94
C ARG A 25 -11.93 26.70 -15.03
N LYS A 26 -11.62 27.97 -15.26
CA LYS A 26 -12.23 28.76 -16.35
C LYS A 26 -11.88 28.21 -17.73
N LYS A 27 -10.62 27.79 -17.94
CA LYS A 27 -10.21 27.16 -19.19
C LYS A 27 -10.92 25.83 -19.43
N LEU A 28 -11.07 25.00 -18.40
CA LEU A 28 -11.84 23.75 -18.48
C LEU A 28 -13.30 24.00 -18.84
N ILE A 29 -13.98 24.94 -18.17
CA ILE A 29 -15.37 25.28 -18.50
C ILE A 29 -15.49 25.79 -19.95
N LYS A 30 -14.50 26.54 -20.43
CA LYS A 30 -14.47 27.02 -21.81
C LYS A 30 -14.29 25.86 -22.80
N GLU A 31 -13.40 24.92 -22.49
CA GLU A 31 -13.18 23.71 -23.29
C GLU A 31 -14.42 22.80 -23.29
N GLU A 32 -15.08 22.60 -22.15
CA GLU A 32 -16.34 21.86 -22.04
C GLU A 32 -17.42 22.46 -22.95
N ARG A 33 -17.58 23.80 -22.95
CA ARG A 33 -18.52 24.47 -23.85
C ARG A 33 -18.14 24.32 -25.32
N GLU A 34 -16.85 24.48 -25.65
CA GLU A 34 -16.38 24.28 -27.03
C GLU A 34 -16.59 22.82 -27.50
N VAL A 35 -16.44 21.83 -26.61
CA VAL A 35 -16.73 20.41 -26.87
C VAL A 35 -18.23 20.17 -27.06
N GLU A 36 -19.09 20.77 -26.24
CA GLU A 36 -20.55 20.66 -26.38
C GLU A 36 -21.04 21.26 -27.72
N GLU A 37 -20.45 22.38 -28.15
CA GLU A 37 -20.82 23.06 -29.40
C GLU A 37 -20.30 22.34 -30.66
N THR A 38 -19.10 21.73 -30.61
CA THR A 38 -18.45 21.12 -31.78
C THR A 38 -18.45 19.59 -31.77
N GLY A 39 -18.94 18.97 -30.69
CA GLY A 39 -19.04 17.52 -30.49
C GLY A 39 -17.70 16.77 -30.43
N LYS A 40 -16.57 17.46 -30.53
CA LYS A 40 -15.21 16.89 -30.54
C LYS A 40 -14.27 17.78 -29.72
N PRO A 41 -13.40 17.21 -28.86
CA PRO A 41 -12.33 17.96 -28.21
C PRO A 41 -11.45 18.64 -29.25
N ARG A 42 -11.07 19.89 -28.98
CA ARG A 42 -10.13 20.65 -29.82
C ARG A 42 -8.75 20.00 -29.72
N VAL A 43 -8.50 19.03 -30.60
CA VAL A 43 -7.19 18.42 -30.78
C VAL A 43 -6.21 19.53 -31.19
N TYR A 44 -5.11 19.67 -30.46
CA TYR A 44 -3.97 20.45 -30.93
C TYR A 44 -3.45 19.79 -32.21
N SER A 45 -3.90 20.25 -33.37
CA SER A 45 -3.46 19.72 -34.65
C SER A 45 -2.02 20.14 -34.90
N MET A 46 -1.08 19.23 -34.62
CA MET A 46 0.12 19.12 -35.44
C MET A 46 -0.37 18.64 -36.81
N LYS A 47 -0.03 19.36 -37.88
CA LYS A 47 -0.41 18.99 -39.24
C LYS A 47 0.15 17.60 -39.55
N GLU A 48 -0.73 16.62 -39.73
CA GLU A 48 -0.38 15.33 -40.28
C GLU A 48 -1.26 15.11 -41.51
N GLU A 49 -0.59 14.87 -42.62
CA GLU A 49 -1.16 14.64 -43.95
C GLU A 49 -1.95 13.34 -43.98
N ASP A 50 -3.03 13.35 -44.77
CA ASP A 50 -3.98 12.25 -44.93
C ASP A 50 -3.30 10.98 -45.45
N ILE A 51 -3.43 9.87 -44.70
CA ILE A 51 -3.20 8.52 -45.21
C ILE A 51 -4.47 7.69 -44.97
N GLU A 52 -5.27 7.57 -46.02
CA GLU A 52 -6.29 6.54 -46.14
C GLU A 52 -5.65 5.15 -46.09
N SER A 53 -6.13 4.27 -45.21
CA SER A 53 -6.14 2.83 -45.49
C SER A 53 -7.16 2.10 -44.62
N ASN A 54 -7.98 1.32 -45.32
CA ASN A 54 -8.96 0.37 -44.81
C ASN A 54 -8.31 -0.81 -44.07
N ASP A 55 -9.16 -1.50 -43.30
CA ASP A 55 -9.02 -2.87 -42.80
C ASP A 55 -7.99 -3.15 -41.68
N ALA A 56 -8.46 -3.05 -40.43
CA ALA A 56 -8.03 -3.93 -39.33
C ALA A 56 -9.02 -3.84 -38.15
N VAL A 57 -10.13 -4.55 -38.28
CA VAL A 57 -10.94 -4.93 -37.12
C VAL A 57 -10.14 -5.97 -36.34
N ASP A 58 -10.00 -5.76 -35.03
CA ASP A 58 -9.56 -6.73 -34.01
C ASP A 58 -8.09 -6.73 -33.50
N ALA A 59 -7.31 -5.68 -33.76
CA ALA A 59 -6.07 -5.40 -33.00
C ALA A 59 -6.15 -4.11 -32.15
N ASN A 60 -7.20 -3.32 -32.35
CA ASN A 60 -7.34 -1.99 -31.75
C ASN A 60 -8.06 -2.00 -30.39
N HIS A 61 -8.80 -3.05 -30.02
CA HIS A 61 -9.50 -3.07 -28.74
C HIS A 61 -8.55 -3.22 -27.55
N VAL A 62 -7.57 -4.13 -27.64
CA VAL A 62 -6.57 -4.31 -26.58
C VAL A 62 -5.64 -3.09 -26.47
N LYS A 63 -5.26 -2.45 -27.59
CA LYS A 63 -4.44 -1.24 -27.58
C LYS A 63 -5.20 0.01 -27.10
N LYS A 64 -6.50 0.14 -27.39
CA LYS A 64 -7.34 1.23 -26.87
C LYS A 64 -7.52 1.17 -25.35
N ASP A 65 -7.62 -0.03 -24.78
CA ASP A 65 -7.73 -0.19 -23.32
C ASP A 65 -6.40 0.07 -22.59
N LEU A 66 -5.25 -0.14 -23.24
CA LEU A 66 -3.94 0.23 -22.68
C LEU A 66 -3.69 1.75 -22.66
N LEU A 67 -4.36 2.53 -23.50
CA LEU A 67 -4.14 3.98 -23.64
C LEU A 67 -5.22 4.82 -22.95
N ASN A 68 -6.32 4.21 -22.50
CA ASN A 68 -7.43 4.90 -21.84
C ASN A 68 -7.42 4.66 -20.32
N TYR A 69 -6.36 5.08 -19.63
CA TYR A 69 -6.41 5.13 -18.17
C TYR A 69 -7.31 6.30 -17.74
N SER A 70 -8.47 6.01 -17.16
CA SER A 70 -9.26 7.04 -16.50
C SER A 70 -8.54 7.51 -15.23
N LEU A 71 -8.77 8.76 -14.81
CA LEU A 71 -8.22 9.29 -13.56
C LEU A 71 -8.56 8.40 -12.35
N ARG A 72 -9.74 7.76 -12.37
CA ARG A 72 -10.19 6.79 -11.36
C ARG A 72 -9.35 5.51 -11.36
N ASP A 73 -8.91 5.04 -12.52
CA ASP A 73 -8.08 3.84 -12.62
C ASP A 73 -6.64 4.14 -12.21
N TYR A 74 -6.17 5.37 -12.47
CA TYR A 74 -4.93 5.88 -11.89
C TYR A 74 -5.00 5.93 -10.36
N ASP A 75 -6.06 6.47 -9.77
CA ASP A 75 -6.21 6.51 -8.31
C ASP A 75 -6.24 5.10 -7.69
N LYS A 76 -6.94 4.16 -8.32
CA LYS A 76 -6.95 2.75 -7.90
C LYS A 76 -5.57 2.10 -8.03
N TRP A 77 -4.86 2.36 -9.12
CA TRP A 77 -3.50 1.84 -9.34
C TRP A 77 -2.50 2.44 -8.34
N ASN A 78 -2.56 3.75 -8.11
CA ASN A 78 -1.72 4.47 -7.15
C ASN A 78 -1.97 3.98 -5.71
N SER A 79 -3.23 3.75 -5.34
CA SER A 79 -3.59 3.13 -4.04
C SER A 79 -2.95 1.75 -3.88
N ARG A 80 -2.94 0.94 -4.93
CA ARG A 80 -2.28 -0.38 -4.95
C ARG A 80 -0.75 -0.26 -4.93
N GLY A 81 -0.18 0.80 -5.51
CA GLY A 81 1.25 1.10 -5.48
C GLY A 81 1.76 1.40 -4.07
N VAL A 82 1.05 2.26 -3.33
CA VAL A 82 1.38 2.64 -1.94
C VAL A 82 1.30 1.43 -0.99
N GLU A 83 0.31 0.54 -1.17
CA GLU A 83 0.23 -0.71 -0.40
C GLU A 83 1.34 -1.71 -0.78
N LYS A 84 1.74 -1.76 -2.05
CA LYS A 84 2.83 -2.63 -2.52
C LYS A 84 4.19 -2.14 -2.05
N GLU A 85 4.48 -0.83 -2.08
CA GLU A 85 5.77 -0.28 -1.66
C GLU A 85 6.06 -0.54 -0.17
N THR A 86 5.05 -0.48 0.69
CA THR A 86 5.21 -0.81 2.12
C THR A 86 5.44 -2.31 2.34
N THR A 87 4.88 -3.17 1.50
CA THR A 87 5.02 -4.63 1.62
C THR A 87 6.26 -5.20 0.91
N THR A 88 6.77 -4.55 -0.15
CA THR A 88 8.00 -4.96 -0.85
C THR A 88 9.26 -4.44 -0.18
N ARG A 89 9.27 -3.23 0.41
CA ARG A 89 10.40 -2.77 1.25
C ARG A 89 10.68 -3.71 2.43
N SER A 90 9.63 -4.27 3.02
CA SER A 90 9.76 -5.22 4.14
C SER A 90 10.34 -6.58 3.73
N LYS A 91 10.29 -6.97 2.45
CA LYS A 91 10.73 -8.30 2.01
C LYS A 91 12.21 -8.38 1.63
N ASN A 92 12.83 -7.25 1.26
CA ASN A 92 14.15 -7.24 0.62
C ASN A 92 15.30 -6.66 1.46
N MET A 93 15.07 -6.23 2.70
CA MET A 93 16.14 -5.85 3.62
C MET A 93 16.03 -6.65 4.91
N LYS A 94 17.19 -6.91 5.54
CA LYS A 94 17.25 -7.19 6.97
C LYS A 94 16.56 -6.01 7.67
N SER A 95 15.23 -6.08 7.82
CA SER A 95 14.46 -4.99 8.40
C SER A 95 15.00 -4.79 9.80
N ASP A 96 15.34 -3.56 10.13
CA ASP A 96 15.66 -3.23 11.51
C ASP A 96 14.50 -3.72 12.40
N LEU A 97 14.85 -4.28 13.56
CA LEU A 97 13.84 -4.87 14.46
C LEU A 97 12.82 -3.80 14.87
N GLN A 98 13.25 -2.54 14.92
CA GLN A 98 12.41 -1.37 15.19
C GLN A 98 11.34 -1.16 14.09
N ASP A 99 11.73 -1.24 12.82
CA ASP A 99 10.81 -1.09 11.69
C ASP A 99 9.79 -2.22 11.63
N LEU A 100 10.22 -3.45 11.95
CA LEU A 100 9.32 -4.60 12.05
C LEU A 100 8.31 -4.42 13.20
N ALA A 101 8.78 -3.97 14.37
CA ALA A 101 7.92 -3.69 15.51
C ALA A 101 6.89 -2.60 15.19
N LYS A 102 7.32 -1.51 14.53
CA LYS A 102 6.42 -0.44 14.09
C LYS A 102 5.39 -0.93 13.08
N SER A 103 5.82 -1.67 12.05
CA SER A 103 4.94 -2.20 11.03
C SER A 103 3.89 -3.16 11.60
N THR A 104 4.31 -4.04 12.53
CA THR A 104 3.38 -4.96 13.20
C THR A 104 2.40 -4.23 14.11
N TYR A 105 2.85 -3.21 14.85
CA TYR A 105 1.98 -2.34 15.63
C TYR A 105 0.94 -1.63 14.76
N ASP A 106 1.36 -0.94 13.70
CA ASP A 106 0.46 -0.21 12.80
C ASP A 106 -0.57 -1.14 12.16
N LYS A 107 -0.17 -2.37 11.82
CA LYS A 107 -1.06 -3.40 11.29
C LYS A 107 -2.13 -3.83 12.30
N ASP A 108 -1.77 -3.96 13.57
CA ASP A 108 -2.71 -4.36 14.61
C ASP A 108 -3.61 -3.19 15.05
N VAL A 109 -3.10 -1.96 15.09
CA VAL A 109 -3.90 -0.74 15.31
C VAL A 109 -4.96 -0.56 14.24
N LYS A 110 -4.62 -0.76 12.95
CA LYS A 110 -5.61 -0.68 11.86
C LYS A 110 -6.77 -1.67 12.01
N LYS A 111 -6.56 -2.82 12.66
CA LYS A 111 -7.61 -3.82 12.90
C LYS A 111 -8.50 -3.45 14.09
N LEU A 112 -8.02 -2.61 15.00
CA LEU A 112 -8.78 -2.10 16.14
C LEU A 112 -9.70 -0.97 15.63
N VAL A 113 -10.80 -1.34 14.96
CA VAL A 113 -11.78 -0.37 14.45
C VAL A 113 -12.39 0.43 15.61
N THR A 114 -12.52 1.74 15.36
CA THR A 114 -12.80 2.89 16.23
C THR A 114 -14.13 2.84 17.01
N THR A 115 -14.33 1.85 17.88
CA THR A 115 -15.29 2.01 18.98
C THR A 115 -14.49 2.42 20.20
N ALA A 116 -14.32 3.73 20.40
CA ALA A 116 -13.67 4.26 21.59
C ALA A 116 -14.57 3.96 22.80
N PRO A 117 -14.23 2.98 23.64
CA PRO A 117 -14.92 2.80 24.91
C PRO A 117 -14.44 3.91 25.85
N GLY A 118 -15.27 4.29 26.82
CA GLY A 118 -14.85 5.21 27.87
C GLY A 118 -13.62 4.67 28.59
N VAL A 119 -12.53 5.45 28.60
CA VAL A 119 -11.31 5.08 29.32
C VAL A 119 -11.55 5.28 30.81
N SER A 120 -11.53 4.20 31.58
CA SER A 120 -11.59 4.26 33.03
C SER A 120 -10.28 4.82 33.58
N LYS A 121 -10.36 5.75 34.53
CA LYS A 121 -9.15 6.32 35.14
C LYS A 121 -8.55 5.29 36.09
N PRO A 122 -7.23 5.05 36.04
CA PRO A 122 -6.57 4.19 37.00
C PRO A 122 -6.68 4.78 38.41
N THR A 123 -6.83 3.91 39.42
CA THR A 123 -6.91 4.30 40.84
C THR A 123 -5.73 3.73 41.62
N LEU A 124 -5.32 4.41 42.69
CA LEU A 124 -4.24 3.93 43.57
C LEU A 124 -4.85 3.17 44.75
N ASN A 125 -4.43 1.92 44.95
CA ASN A 125 -4.82 1.14 46.12
C ASN A 125 -3.99 1.57 47.35
N SER A 126 -4.51 1.31 48.55
CA SER A 126 -3.85 1.44 49.87
C SER A 126 -2.42 0.89 49.94
N ARG A 127 -2.06 -0.07 49.07
CA ARG A 127 -0.72 -0.65 48.96
C ARG A 127 0.22 0.08 47.99
N GLY A 128 -0.17 1.25 47.50
CA GLY A 128 0.57 2.02 46.48
C GLY A 128 0.56 1.39 45.08
N LYS A 129 -0.35 0.44 44.81
CA LYS A 129 -0.47 -0.22 43.51
C LYS A 129 -1.50 0.48 42.62
N ILE A 130 -1.19 0.64 41.34
CA ILE A 130 -2.12 1.15 40.34
C ILE A 130 -3.09 0.03 39.95
N VAL A 131 -4.38 0.31 40.05
CA VAL A 131 -5.48 -0.59 39.66
C VAL A 131 -6.22 0.03 38.48
N ALA A 132 -6.18 -0.63 37.34
CA ALA A 132 -6.96 -0.29 36.16
C ALA A 132 -8.18 -1.22 36.08
N ASN A 133 -9.38 -0.64 36.17
CA ASN A 133 -10.64 -1.36 36.00
C ASN A 133 -11.11 -1.21 34.56
N ASP A 134 -10.68 -2.14 33.71
CA ASP A 134 -11.03 -2.17 32.30
C ASP A 134 -12.28 -3.03 32.04
N ASP A 135 -12.90 -2.83 30.86
CA ASP A 135 -14.04 -3.66 30.43
C ASP A 135 -13.59 -5.09 30.13
N TRP A 136 -14.12 -6.05 30.90
CA TRP A 136 -13.83 -7.48 30.75
C TRP A 136 -14.11 -7.99 29.33
N ARG A 137 -15.10 -7.42 28.62
CA ARG A 137 -15.44 -7.80 27.25
C ARG A 137 -14.32 -7.46 26.27
N LEU A 138 -13.61 -6.36 26.51
CA LEU A 138 -12.46 -5.96 25.69
C LEU A 138 -11.25 -6.85 25.96
N ILE A 139 -11.05 -7.23 27.22
CA ILE A 139 -10.00 -8.19 27.61
C ILE A 139 -10.26 -9.55 26.95
N ASP A 140 -11.50 -10.04 26.95
CA ASP A 140 -11.85 -11.29 26.28
C ASP A 140 -11.69 -11.24 24.76
N LYS A 141 -12.05 -10.11 24.13
CA LYS A 141 -11.79 -9.87 22.70
C LYS A 141 -10.28 -9.87 22.41
N LEU A 142 -9.48 -9.24 23.26
CA LEU A 142 -8.02 -9.24 23.14
C LEU A 142 -7.48 -10.67 23.23
N ALA A 143 -7.85 -11.42 24.27
CA ALA A 143 -7.43 -12.81 24.45
C ALA A 143 -7.83 -13.69 23.27
N SER A 144 -9.05 -13.53 22.76
CA SER A 144 -9.56 -14.27 21.60
C SER A 144 -8.79 -13.92 20.32
N SER A 145 -8.47 -12.65 20.11
CA SER A 145 -7.69 -12.21 18.95
C SER A 145 -6.25 -12.72 18.99
N LEU A 146 -5.61 -12.75 20.17
CA LEU A 146 -4.29 -13.35 20.38
C LEU A 146 -4.30 -14.85 20.10
N LYS A 147 -5.29 -15.59 20.62
CA LYS A 147 -5.44 -17.03 20.33
C LYS A 147 -5.62 -17.29 18.84
N ARG A 148 -6.44 -16.48 18.16
CA ARG A 148 -6.67 -16.59 16.71
C ARG A 148 -5.37 -16.35 15.93
N THR A 149 -4.66 -15.26 16.21
CA THR A 149 -3.41 -14.95 15.50
C THR A 149 -2.32 -15.99 15.76
N ALA A 150 -2.22 -16.54 16.98
CA ALA A 150 -1.31 -17.63 17.29
C ALA A 150 -1.65 -18.90 16.48
N ARG A 151 -2.93 -19.24 16.37
CA ARG A 151 -3.40 -20.38 15.58
C ARG A 151 -3.14 -20.19 14.09
N GLU A 152 -3.46 -19.02 13.54
CA GLU A 152 -3.19 -18.68 12.13
C GLU A 152 -1.69 -18.83 11.81
N ARG A 153 -0.81 -18.25 12.65
CA ARG A 153 0.65 -18.39 12.49
C ARG A 153 1.11 -19.85 12.53
N HIS A 154 0.56 -20.64 13.45
CA HIS A 154 0.89 -22.06 13.57
C HIS A 154 0.46 -22.85 12.33
N GLU A 155 -0.76 -22.61 11.84
CA GLU A 155 -1.28 -23.28 10.63
C GLU A 155 -0.49 -22.89 9.37
N GLU A 156 -0.13 -21.61 9.21
CA GLU A 156 0.71 -21.15 8.11
C GLU A 156 2.12 -21.76 8.16
N LEU A 157 2.73 -21.84 9.35
CA LEU A 157 4.00 -22.53 9.54
C LEU A 157 3.86 -24.01 9.20
N GLY A 158 2.83 -24.69 9.69
CA GLY A 158 2.57 -26.09 9.38
C GLY A 158 2.43 -26.34 7.87
N LYS A 159 1.71 -25.48 7.15
CA LYS A 159 1.59 -25.54 5.68
C LYS A 159 2.95 -25.36 4.99
N LYS A 160 3.75 -24.38 5.42
CA LYS A 160 5.11 -24.15 4.89
C LYS A 160 6.04 -25.34 5.13
N TRP A 161 5.97 -25.94 6.30
CA TRP A 161 6.74 -27.13 6.64
C TRP A 161 6.36 -28.31 5.74
N LYS A 162 5.05 -28.58 5.56
CA LYS A 162 4.58 -29.64 4.65
C LYS A 162 5.04 -29.40 3.21
N ALA A 163 4.85 -28.18 2.70
CA ALA A 163 5.29 -27.80 1.36
C ALA A 163 6.81 -27.99 1.16
N GLN A 164 7.64 -27.61 2.14
CA GLN A 164 9.09 -27.84 2.09
C GLN A 164 9.49 -29.32 2.16
N HIS A 165 8.68 -30.14 2.84
CA HIS A 165 8.89 -31.58 2.89
C HIS A 165 8.54 -32.25 1.55
N GLU A 166 7.46 -31.83 0.90
CA GLU A 166 7.00 -32.38 -0.39
C GLU A 166 7.84 -31.89 -1.57
N SER A 167 8.29 -30.62 -1.58
CA SER A 167 8.97 -30.00 -2.73
C SER A 167 10.48 -30.26 -2.84
N SER A 168 11.04 -31.15 -2.01
CA SER A 168 12.49 -31.35 -1.93
C SER A 168 12.90 -32.64 -2.65
N GLU A 169 13.09 -32.49 -3.96
CA GLU A 169 13.63 -33.52 -4.88
C GLU A 169 15.12 -33.84 -4.65
N VAL A 170 15.77 -33.27 -3.63
CA VAL A 170 17.19 -33.49 -3.35
C VAL A 170 17.37 -34.89 -2.77
N ALA A 171 17.44 -35.90 -3.62
CA ALA A 171 17.29 -37.32 -3.29
C ALA A 171 18.29 -37.96 -2.30
N ASN A 172 19.16 -37.21 -1.62
CA ASN A 172 20.21 -37.75 -0.75
C ASN A 172 20.25 -37.03 0.62
N TYR A 173 19.28 -37.30 1.49
CA TYR A 173 19.35 -36.91 2.90
C TYR A 173 19.08 -38.08 3.84
N VAL A 174 19.98 -38.27 4.81
CA VAL A 174 19.92 -39.37 5.81
C VAL A 174 18.85 -39.10 6.88
N ASN A 175 18.56 -37.83 7.20
CA ASN A 175 17.55 -37.44 8.17
C ASN A 175 16.95 -36.05 7.87
N ASN A 176 15.86 -35.69 8.54
CA ASN A 176 15.17 -34.41 8.34
C ASN A 176 16.04 -33.18 8.66
N LYS A 177 16.98 -33.28 9.60
CA LYS A 177 17.90 -32.18 9.91
C LYS A 177 18.87 -31.93 8.75
N ASN A 178 19.39 -33.01 8.16
CA ASN A 178 20.27 -32.95 7.00
C ASN A 178 19.53 -32.38 5.76
N LYS A 179 18.26 -32.76 5.58
CA LYS A 179 17.38 -32.15 4.57
C LYS A 179 17.25 -30.63 4.74
N GLN A 180 17.00 -30.15 5.96
CA GLN A 180 16.90 -28.71 6.26
C GLN A 180 18.23 -27.98 6.05
N PHE A 181 19.34 -28.63 6.40
CA PHE A 181 20.69 -28.10 6.19
C PHE A 181 21.02 -27.95 4.70
N ASN A 182 20.80 -28.98 3.89
CA ASN A 182 21.02 -28.93 2.44
C ASN A 182 20.13 -27.88 1.77
N ALA A 183 18.86 -27.76 2.21
CA ALA A 183 17.97 -26.70 1.74
C ALA A 183 18.42 -25.28 2.15
N LYS A 184 19.15 -25.14 3.26
CA LYS A 184 19.79 -23.87 3.66
C LYS A 184 21.00 -23.58 2.78
N LEU A 185 21.86 -24.57 2.52
CA LEU A 185 23.03 -24.43 1.63
C LEU A 185 22.62 -24.04 0.21
N ALA A 186 21.63 -24.73 -0.37
CA ALA A 186 21.11 -24.40 -1.70
C ALA A 186 20.59 -22.95 -1.78
N ARG A 187 19.98 -22.44 -0.70
CA ARG A 187 19.53 -21.04 -0.62
C ARG A 187 20.67 -20.03 -0.52
N GLN A 188 21.80 -20.39 0.09
CA GLN A 188 22.97 -19.51 0.17
C GLN A 188 23.74 -19.51 -1.14
N LEU A 189 23.93 -20.67 -1.78
CA LEU A 189 24.58 -20.79 -3.09
C LEU A 189 23.86 -19.96 -4.16
N ARG A 190 22.53 -20.08 -4.25
CA ARG A 190 21.72 -19.25 -5.16
C ARG A 190 21.81 -17.74 -4.89
N LYS A 191 22.28 -17.33 -3.71
CA LYS A 191 22.36 -15.94 -3.28
C LYS A 191 23.76 -15.35 -3.48
N THR A 192 24.76 -16.19 -3.77
CA THR A 192 26.12 -15.79 -4.09
C THR A 192 26.39 -15.73 -5.59
N ASP A 193 25.53 -16.36 -6.40
CA ASP A 193 25.61 -16.38 -7.86
C ASP A 193 24.86 -15.20 -8.52
N ASP A 194 24.10 -14.42 -7.75
CA ASP A 194 23.46 -13.12 -8.12
C ASP A 194 24.25 -11.95 -7.53
#